data_AF-A0A7V9SA82-F1
#
_entry.id   AF-A0A7V9SA82-F1
#
_cell.length_a   1.000
_cell.length_b   1.000
_cell.length_c   1.000
_cell.angle_alpha   90.00
_cell.angle_beta   90.00
_cell.angle_gamma   90.00
#
_symmetry.space_group_name_H-M   'P 1'
#
loop_
_entity.id
_entity.type
_entity.pdbx_description
1 polymer ?
#
loop_
_entity_poly.entity_id
_entity_poly.type
_entity_poly.pdbx_seq_one_letter_code
_entity_poly.pdbx_strand_id
1 'polypeptide(L)'
;MKLNQIANNPGAHKHKHKVGRGSSSGLGKTSGRGVKGAKARTGNQVHGFEGGQMPLHMRMPKRGFRNIFGTDFAEVNISRIQKAIDNKKLDIKSKITEDVLRKAGLTHKSRDGVRLLGKGAITAKIDIEVAGVSAGAREAVEKAGGTVTTTYTKKVYSNKKGEPGKRQTRRAEATKKREARKA
;
A
#
# COMPACT_ATOMS: atom_id res chain seq x y z
N MET A 1 -17.56 4.59 -39.09
CA MET A 1 -17.45 5.81 -38.26
C MET A 1 -16.69 6.85 -39.08
N LYS A 2 -17.25 8.04 -39.34
CA LYS A 2 -16.51 9.08 -40.08
C LYS A 2 -15.60 9.83 -39.11
N LEU A 3 -14.35 10.08 -39.49
CA LEU A 3 -13.33 10.70 -38.62
C LEU A 3 -13.75 12.08 -38.09
N ASN A 4 -14.60 12.81 -38.82
CA ASN A 4 -15.08 14.14 -38.48
C ASN A 4 -16.24 14.19 -37.46
N GLN A 5 -16.80 13.05 -37.07
CA GLN A 5 -17.95 12.95 -36.17
C GLN A 5 -17.60 12.30 -34.82
N ILE A 6 -16.31 12.10 -34.56
CA ILE A 6 -15.83 11.56 -33.29
C ILE A 6 -15.76 12.70 -32.29
N ALA A 7 -16.57 12.62 -31.22
CA ALA A 7 -16.53 13.54 -30.10
C ALA A 7 -16.37 12.76 -28.80
N ASN A 8 -15.76 13.40 -27.80
CA ASN A 8 -15.65 12.83 -26.46
C ASN A 8 -17.00 12.87 -25.73
N ASN A 9 -17.15 12.02 -24.72
CA ASN A 9 -18.31 12.07 -23.83
C ASN A 9 -18.46 13.47 -23.22
N PRO A 10 -19.70 13.99 -23.08
CA PRO A 10 -19.94 15.30 -22.51
C PRO A 10 -19.32 15.39 -21.12
N GLY A 11 -18.52 16.43 -20.87
CA GLY A 11 -17.81 16.64 -19.61
C GLY A 11 -16.41 16.00 -19.51
N ALA A 12 -15.97 15.23 -20.50
CA ALA A 12 -14.60 14.69 -20.55
C ALA A 12 -13.53 15.80 -20.60
N HIS A 13 -13.85 16.94 -21.23
CA HIS A 13 -13.00 18.13 -21.21
C HIS A 13 -13.78 19.35 -20.73
N LYS A 14 -13.16 20.12 -19.86
CA LYS A 14 -13.64 21.45 -19.45
C LYS A 14 -12.76 22.52 -20.09
N HIS A 15 -13.37 23.58 -20.59
CA HIS A 15 -12.61 24.71 -21.12
C HIS A 15 -11.82 25.38 -19.99
N LYS A 16 -10.52 25.61 -20.22
CA LYS A 16 -9.67 26.35 -19.27
C LYS A 16 -10.06 27.83 -19.28
N HIS A 17 -10.16 28.44 -18.10
CA HIS A 17 -10.33 29.88 -18.00
C HIS A 17 -9.07 30.59 -18.52
N LYS A 18 -9.23 31.41 -19.56
CA LYS A 18 -8.15 32.23 -20.13
C LYS A 18 -8.11 33.57 -19.40
N VAL A 19 -7.11 33.76 -18.55
CA VAL A 19 -6.91 35.01 -17.80
C VAL A 19 -6.35 36.13 -18.68
N GLY A 20 -6.63 37.39 -18.34
CA GLY A 20 -6.09 38.57 -19.02
C GLY A 20 -6.70 38.85 -20.40
N ARG A 21 -7.89 38.32 -20.70
CA ARG A 21 -8.56 38.45 -22.01
C ARG A 21 -9.82 39.34 -21.93
N GLY A 22 -9.62 40.60 -21.54
CA GLY A 22 -10.69 41.62 -21.51
C GLY A 22 -11.64 41.52 -20.31
N SER A 23 -12.36 42.61 -20.02
CA SER A 23 -13.23 42.75 -18.84
C SER A 23 -14.41 41.77 -18.85
N SER A 24 -15.02 41.56 -20.01
CA SER A 24 -16.18 40.66 -20.16
C SER A 24 -15.89 39.20 -19.79
N SER A 25 -14.62 38.78 -19.78
CA SER A 25 -14.23 37.41 -19.37
C SER A 25 -14.33 37.16 -17.86
N GLY A 26 -14.56 38.21 -17.04
CA GLY A 26 -14.52 38.15 -15.58
C GLY A 26 -13.11 38.06 -14.97
N LEU A 27 -12.10 37.69 -15.76
CA LEU A 27 -10.70 37.54 -15.36
C LEU A 27 -9.76 38.48 -16.14
N GLY A 28 -10.28 39.64 -16.55
CA GLY A 28 -9.56 40.61 -17.38
C GLY A 28 -8.52 41.43 -16.62
N LYS A 29 -8.98 42.42 -15.86
CA LYS A 29 -8.12 43.49 -15.32
C LYS A 29 -7.03 42.99 -14.36
N THR A 30 -7.34 42.01 -13.52
CA THR A 30 -6.44 41.50 -12.47
C THR A 30 -6.09 40.02 -12.65
N SER A 31 -6.59 39.37 -13.71
CA SER A 31 -6.35 37.95 -13.95
C SER A 31 -6.68 37.03 -12.77
N GLY A 32 -7.61 37.44 -11.90
CA GLY A 32 -8.00 36.72 -10.68
C GLY A 32 -7.01 36.83 -9.51
N ARG A 33 -5.99 37.70 -9.61
CA ARG A 33 -4.93 37.83 -8.58
C ARG A 33 -5.19 38.91 -7.52
N GLY A 34 -6.27 39.67 -7.65
CA GLY A 34 -6.58 40.81 -6.78
C GLY A 34 -5.81 42.09 -7.14
N VAL A 35 -5.72 43.03 -6.19
CA VAL A 35 -5.12 44.37 -6.37
C VAL A 35 -3.63 44.32 -5.99
N LYS A 36 -3.02 45.43 -5.55
CA LYS A 36 -1.57 45.62 -5.35
C LYS A 36 -1.02 44.91 -4.09
N GLY A 37 -1.20 43.59 -3.99
CA GLY A 37 -0.65 42.76 -2.92
C GLY A 37 0.58 41.95 -3.35
N ALA A 38 1.27 41.35 -2.39
CA ALA A 38 2.47 40.55 -2.65
C ALA A 38 2.21 39.36 -3.60
N LYS A 39 1.02 38.74 -3.56
CA LYS A 39 0.64 37.61 -4.45
C LYS A 39 0.23 38.05 -5.87
N ALA A 40 0.07 39.34 -6.11
CA ALA A 40 -0.41 39.84 -7.39
C ALA A 40 0.68 39.83 -8.49
N ARG A 41 1.96 39.89 -8.08
CA ARG A 41 3.11 39.95 -8.99
C ARG A 41 3.73 38.57 -9.23
N THR A 42 4.61 38.48 -10.22
CA THR A 42 5.37 37.28 -10.56
C THR A 42 6.41 36.98 -9.48
N GLY A 43 6.72 35.70 -9.27
CA GLY A 43 7.84 35.26 -8.42
C GLY A 43 7.53 35.09 -6.93
N ASN A 44 6.34 35.46 -6.45
CA ASN A 44 6.01 35.26 -5.04
C ASN A 44 5.33 33.91 -4.77
N GLN A 45 5.95 33.08 -3.93
CA GLN A 45 5.42 31.79 -3.48
C GLN A 45 5.20 31.79 -1.97
N VAL A 46 3.99 32.15 -1.53
CA VAL A 46 3.62 32.21 -0.10
C VAL A 46 3.08 30.85 0.37
N HIS A 47 3.62 29.74 -0.15
CA HIS A 47 3.15 28.40 0.20
C HIS A 47 3.75 27.99 1.54
N GLY A 48 2.92 27.96 2.59
CA GLY A 48 3.36 27.60 3.95
C GLY A 48 3.94 28.74 4.79
N PHE A 49 3.84 29.99 4.33
CA PHE A 49 4.23 31.17 5.12
C PHE A 49 3.05 31.62 5.99
N GLU A 50 3.27 31.70 7.31
CA GLU A 50 2.27 32.04 8.33
C GLU A 50 2.42 33.49 8.85
N GLY A 51 2.85 34.42 7.99
CA GLY A 51 2.89 35.85 8.34
C GLY A 51 4.04 36.25 9.28
N GLY A 52 5.11 35.45 9.36
CA GLY A 52 6.23 35.67 10.28
C GLY A 52 6.08 34.92 11.61
N GLN A 53 4.94 34.27 11.86
CA GLN A 53 4.80 33.30 12.93
C GLN A 53 5.69 32.07 12.69
N MET A 54 6.17 31.42 13.75
CA MET A 54 6.86 30.13 13.63
C MET A 54 5.95 29.13 12.88
N PRO A 55 6.39 28.54 11.75
CA PRO A 55 5.53 27.63 10.97
C PRO A 55 5.07 26.40 11.76
N LEU A 56 3.88 25.86 11.45
CA LEU A 56 3.33 24.69 12.13
C LEU A 56 4.27 23.48 12.14
N HIS A 57 4.99 23.24 11.04
CA HIS A 57 5.94 22.13 10.90
C HIS A 57 7.20 22.28 11.78
N MET A 58 7.48 23.48 12.30
CA MET A 58 8.53 23.75 13.28
C MET A 58 8.00 23.75 14.72
N ARG A 59 6.74 24.17 14.93
CA ARG A 59 6.08 24.16 16.24
C ARG A 59 5.87 22.74 16.76
N MET A 60 5.47 21.82 15.88
CA MET A 60 5.20 20.44 16.29
C MET A 60 6.51 19.64 16.41
N PRO A 61 6.67 18.83 17.48
CA PRO A 61 7.83 17.97 17.60
C PRO A 61 7.84 16.90 16.51
N LYS A 62 9.03 16.58 15.98
CA LYS A 62 9.20 15.43 15.09
C LYS A 62 8.95 14.15 15.89
N ARG A 63 7.93 13.38 15.52
CA ARG A 63 7.56 12.16 16.23
C ARG A 63 7.82 10.91 15.38
N GLY A 64 8.33 9.87 16.05
CA GLY A 64 8.55 8.55 15.46
C GLY A 64 9.82 8.45 14.61
N PHE A 65 9.96 7.32 13.94
CA PHE A 65 11.04 7.04 12.99
C PHE A 65 10.48 6.14 11.88
N ARG A 66 11.12 6.15 10.71
CA ARG A 66 10.76 5.23 9.63
C ARG A 66 11.46 3.88 9.84
N ASN A 67 10.70 2.84 10.16
CA ASN A 67 11.24 1.48 10.25
C ASN A 67 11.55 0.93 8.85
N ILE A 68 12.84 0.86 8.49
CA ILE A 68 13.31 0.29 7.22
C ILE A 68 13.15 -1.23 7.13
N PHE A 69 12.88 -1.90 8.26
CA PHE A 69 12.67 -3.35 8.35
C PHE A 69 11.19 -3.72 8.50
N GLY A 70 10.27 -2.77 8.32
CA GLY A 70 8.84 -3.05 8.32
C GLY A 70 8.48 -3.94 7.14
N THR A 71 7.68 -4.97 7.41
CA THR A 71 7.17 -5.88 6.40
C THR A 71 5.91 -5.32 5.77
N ASP A 72 5.81 -5.40 4.45
CA ASP A 72 4.71 -4.93 3.63
C ASP A 72 4.00 -6.13 2.97
N PHE A 73 2.90 -6.54 3.60
CA PHE A 73 2.08 -7.66 3.14
C PHE A 73 0.85 -7.16 2.39
N ALA A 74 0.46 -7.87 1.33
CA ALA A 74 -0.85 -7.68 0.72
C ALA A 74 -1.91 -8.37 1.58
N GLU A 75 -2.84 -7.59 2.14
CA GLU A 75 -3.86 -8.12 3.03
C GLU A 75 -5.05 -8.72 2.26
N VAL A 76 -5.50 -9.90 2.69
CA VAL A 76 -6.70 -10.56 2.16
C VAL A 76 -7.58 -11.00 3.31
N ASN A 77 -8.85 -10.63 3.25
CA ASN A 77 -9.85 -11.10 4.20
C ASN A 77 -10.47 -12.41 3.74
N ILE A 78 -10.77 -13.28 4.70
CA ILE A 78 -11.45 -14.56 4.50
C ILE A 78 -12.78 -14.40 3.72
N SER A 79 -13.58 -13.38 4.05
CA SER A 79 -14.84 -13.09 3.32
C SER A 79 -14.64 -12.88 1.82
N ARG A 80 -13.51 -12.30 1.41
CA ARG A 80 -13.20 -12.04 0.00
C ARG A 80 -12.86 -13.33 -0.74
N ILE A 81 -12.21 -14.27 -0.04
CA ILE A 81 -11.92 -15.61 -0.56
C ILE A 81 -13.21 -16.41 -0.72
N GLN A 82 -14.09 -16.40 0.27
CA GLN A 82 -15.41 -17.06 0.17
C GLN A 82 -16.19 -16.55 -1.06
N LYS A 83 -16.30 -15.22 -1.22
CA LYS A 83 -16.95 -14.64 -2.41
C LYS A 83 -16.30 -15.05 -3.72
N ALA A 84 -14.99 -15.22 -3.75
CA ALA A 84 -14.29 -15.65 -4.96
C ALA A 84 -14.53 -17.14 -5.28
N ILE A 85 -14.71 -17.96 -4.25
CA ILE A 85 -15.15 -19.35 -4.38
C ILE A 85 -16.59 -19.41 -4.91
N ASP A 86 -17.50 -18.64 -4.32
CA ASP A 86 -18.91 -18.60 -4.75
C ASP A 86 -19.03 -18.17 -6.22
N ASN A 87 -18.18 -17.23 -6.65
CA ASN A 87 -18.10 -16.77 -8.04
C ASN A 87 -17.29 -17.70 -8.97
N LYS A 88 -16.87 -18.89 -8.50
CA LYS A 88 -16.06 -19.88 -9.24
C LYS A 88 -14.75 -19.32 -9.81
N LYS A 89 -14.21 -18.25 -9.20
CA LYS A 89 -12.91 -17.66 -9.56
C LYS A 89 -11.74 -18.37 -8.89
N LEU A 90 -12.01 -19.14 -7.85
CA LEU A 90 -11.04 -19.97 -7.14
C LEU A 90 -11.53 -21.42 -7.13
N ASP A 91 -10.63 -22.34 -7.45
CA ASP A 91 -10.88 -23.76 -7.30
C ASP A 91 -10.46 -24.22 -5.89
N ILE A 92 -11.43 -24.78 -5.16
CA ILE A 92 -11.29 -25.26 -3.78
C ILE A 92 -10.40 -26.52 -3.73
N LYS A 93 -10.30 -27.28 -4.83
CA LYS A 93 -9.55 -28.54 -4.89
C LYS A 93 -8.03 -28.33 -4.93
N SER A 94 -7.59 -27.14 -5.35
CA SER A 94 -6.16 -26.80 -5.45
C SER A 94 -5.70 -25.99 -4.24
N LYS A 95 -4.44 -26.17 -3.84
CA LYS A 95 -3.81 -25.31 -2.83
C LYS A 95 -3.85 -23.85 -3.27
N ILE A 96 -4.40 -22.99 -2.42
CA ILE A 96 -4.49 -21.55 -2.67
C ILE A 96 -3.16 -20.90 -2.28
N THR A 97 -2.28 -20.74 -3.26
CA THR A 97 -0.99 -20.04 -3.12
C THR A 97 -1.12 -18.55 -3.46
N GLU A 98 -0.07 -17.77 -3.15
CA GLU A 98 -0.03 -16.34 -3.45
C GLU A 98 -0.23 -16.01 -4.95
N ASP A 99 0.28 -16.86 -5.84
CA ASP A 99 0.14 -16.69 -7.29
C ASP A 99 -1.28 -16.94 -7.76
N VAL A 100 -1.97 -17.92 -7.16
CA VAL A 100 -3.39 -18.21 -7.45
C VAL A 100 -4.26 -17.03 -7.01
N LEU A 101 -4.03 -16.51 -5.80
CA LEU A 101 -4.74 -15.32 -5.30
C LEU A 101 -4.52 -14.09 -6.19
N ARG A 102 -3.31 -13.94 -6.75
CA ARG A 102 -3.00 -12.85 -7.68
C ARG A 102 -3.72 -13.02 -9.01
N LYS A 103 -3.67 -14.21 -9.61
CA LYS A 103 -4.37 -14.51 -10.88
C LYS A 103 -5.88 -14.32 -10.76
N ALA A 104 -6.45 -14.64 -9.60
CA ALA A 104 -7.86 -14.40 -9.30
C ALA A 104 -8.21 -12.92 -9.01
N GLY A 105 -7.23 -12.01 -8.97
CA GLY A 105 -7.45 -10.58 -8.71
C GLY A 105 -7.79 -10.26 -7.25
N LEU A 106 -7.46 -11.14 -6.31
CA LEU A 106 -7.70 -10.95 -4.88
C LEU A 106 -6.57 -10.16 -4.21
N THR A 107 -5.35 -10.27 -4.73
CA THR A 107 -4.15 -9.61 -4.21
C THR A 107 -3.40 -8.85 -5.30
N HIS A 108 -2.65 -7.84 -4.87
CA HIS A 108 -1.62 -7.19 -5.68
C HIS A 108 -0.23 -7.75 -5.32
N LYS A 109 0.77 -7.43 -6.14
CA LYS A 109 2.16 -7.80 -5.84
C LYS A 109 2.65 -6.98 -4.64
N SER A 110 2.88 -7.63 -3.51
CA SER A 110 3.53 -7.07 -2.32
C SER A 110 5.00 -7.44 -2.26
N ARG A 111 5.75 -6.80 -1.35
CA ARG A 111 7.17 -7.09 -1.14
C ARG A 111 7.39 -8.34 -0.30
N ASP A 112 6.55 -8.56 0.71
CA ASP A 112 6.74 -9.62 1.70
C ASP A 112 5.68 -10.75 1.60
N GLY A 113 4.85 -10.74 0.55
CA GLY A 113 3.83 -11.76 0.30
C GLY A 113 2.44 -11.40 0.82
N VAL A 114 1.57 -12.40 0.97
CA VAL A 114 0.15 -12.20 1.30
C VAL A 114 -0.11 -12.48 2.78
N ARG A 115 -0.93 -11.64 3.42
CA ARG A 115 -1.40 -11.87 4.79
C ARG A 115 -2.90 -12.12 4.85
N LEU A 116 -3.29 -13.25 5.45
CA LEU A 116 -4.70 -13.63 5.65
C LEU A 116 -5.26 -13.04 6.96
N LEU A 117 -6.37 -12.34 6.84
CA LEU A 117 -7.08 -11.64 7.91
C LEU A 117 -8.48 -12.20 8.18
N GLY A 118 -8.85 -12.27 9.46
CA GLY A 118 -10.03 -12.98 9.95
C GLY A 118 -11.35 -12.20 9.87
N LYS A 119 -11.55 -11.36 8.85
CA LYS A 119 -12.80 -10.59 8.73
C LYS A 119 -13.84 -11.33 7.87
N GLY A 120 -14.91 -11.78 8.53
CA GLY A 120 -16.06 -12.48 7.94
C GLY A 120 -16.02 -14.00 8.15
N ALA A 121 -16.95 -14.70 7.52
CA ALA A 121 -17.10 -16.15 7.66
C ALA A 121 -16.57 -16.91 6.42
N ILE A 122 -16.15 -18.15 6.66
CA ILE A 122 -15.76 -19.12 5.66
C ILE A 122 -16.50 -20.41 5.93
N THR A 123 -17.09 -20.96 4.89
CA THR A 123 -17.85 -22.22 4.94
C THR A 123 -17.16 -23.29 4.09
N ALA A 124 -16.41 -22.88 3.07
CA ALA A 124 -15.62 -23.78 2.26
C ALA A 124 -14.39 -24.31 3.02
N LYS A 125 -14.11 -25.60 2.86
CA LYS A 125 -12.84 -26.20 3.28
C LYS A 125 -11.74 -25.76 2.32
N ILE A 126 -10.75 -25.01 2.80
CA ILE A 126 -9.68 -24.46 1.95
C ILE A 126 -8.31 -24.81 2.51
N ASP A 127 -7.41 -25.22 1.62
CA ASP A 127 -5.97 -25.31 1.90
C ASP A 127 -5.26 -24.06 1.38
N ILE A 128 -4.79 -23.18 2.29
CA ILE A 128 -4.17 -21.89 1.96
C ILE A 128 -2.69 -21.89 2.36
N GLU A 129 -1.85 -21.41 1.43
CA GLU A 129 -0.41 -21.18 1.63
C GLU A 129 -0.08 -19.70 1.42
N VAL A 130 0.23 -18.99 2.51
CA VAL A 130 0.46 -17.54 2.51
C VAL A 130 1.62 -17.14 3.43
N ALA A 131 2.21 -15.97 3.19
CA ALA A 131 3.29 -15.45 4.02
C ALA A 131 2.87 -15.21 5.49
N GLY A 132 1.65 -14.74 5.77
CA GLY A 132 1.24 -14.49 7.16
C GLY A 132 -0.23 -14.73 7.42
N VAL A 133 -0.60 -15.13 8.64
CA VAL A 133 -2.00 -15.35 9.05
C VAL A 133 -2.27 -14.70 10.40
N SER A 134 -3.42 -14.03 10.53
CA SER A 134 -3.91 -13.52 11.83
C SER A 134 -4.51 -14.65 12.68
N ALA A 135 -4.47 -14.55 14.01
CA ALA A 135 -4.98 -15.58 14.91
C ALA A 135 -6.46 -15.94 14.59
N GLY A 136 -7.33 -14.92 14.50
CA GLY A 136 -8.74 -15.15 14.16
C GLY A 136 -8.96 -15.71 12.75
N ALA A 137 -8.05 -15.48 11.81
CA ALA A 137 -8.13 -16.12 10.49
C ALA A 137 -7.81 -17.61 10.57
N ARG A 138 -6.78 -17.98 11.34
CA ARG A 138 -6.38 -19.38 11.51
C ARG A 138 -7.52 -20.20 12.12
N GLU A 139 -8.10 -19.69 13.22
CA GLU A 139 -9.24 -20.35 13.88
C GLU A 139 -10.44 -20.50 12.96
N ALA A 140 -10.77 -19.48 12.17
CA ALA A 140 -11.90 -19.54 11.24
C ALA A 140 -11.69 -20.58 10.12
N VAL A 141 -10.47 -20.69 9.58
CA VAL A 141 -10.14 -21.68 8.55
C VAL A 141 -10.11 -23.10 9.12
N GLU A 142 -9.54 -23.29 10.31
CA GLU A 142 -9.54 -24.59 11.00
C GLU A 142 -10.95 -25.06 11.37
N LYS A 143 -11.84 -24.14 11.80
CA LYS A 143 -13.26 -24.44 12.05
C LYS A 143 -14.00 -24.87 10.79
N ALA A 144 -13.63 -24.35 9.61
CA ALA A 144 -14.16 -24.80 8.32
C ALA A 144 -13.48 -26.10 7.81
N GLY A 145 -12.57 -26.69 8.60
CA GLY A 145 -11.86 -27.93 8.27
C GLY A 145 -10.74 -27.77 7.24
N GLY A 146 -10.30 -26.53 6.98
CA GLY A 146 -9.20 -26.20 6.08
C GLY A 146 -7.83 -26.25 6.73
N THR A 147 -6.77 -26.15 5.92
CA THR A 147 -5.38 -26.12 6.40
C THR A 147 -4.69 -24.79 6.05
N VAL A 148 -3.81 -24.34 6.94
CA VAL A 148 -3.07 -23.07 6.77
C VAL A 148 -1.58 -23.33 6.89
N THR A 149 -0.84 -23.11 5.80
CA THR A 149 0.63 -23.15 5.79
C THR A 149 1.21 -21.74 5.68
N THR A 150 2.18 -21.43 6.54
CA THR A 150 2.84 -20.12 6.58
C THR A 150 4.23 -20.21 5.96
N THR A 151 4.50 -19.47 4.88
CA THR A 151 5.76 -19.57 4.11
C THR A 151 6.74 -18.42 4.33
N TYR A 152 6.38 -17.42 5.13
CA TYR A 152 7.20 -16.21 5.23
C TYR A 152 8.62 -16.49 5.72
N THR A 153 9.57 -16.17 4.85
CA THR A 153 11.00 -16.20 5.16
C THR A 153 11.52 -14.79 5.18
N LYS A 154 11.99 -14.32 6.34
CA LYS A 154 12.57 -12.98 6.46
C LYS A 154 13.80 -12.86 5.56
N LYS A 155 13.79 -11.90 4.64
CA LYS A 155 14.92 -11.69 3.73
C LYS A 155 16.21 -11.41 4.50
N VAL A 156 17.17 -12.32 4.36
CA VAL A 156 18.52 -12.18 4.90
C VAL A 156 19.38 -11.50 3.84
N TYR A 157 19.91 -10.31 4.16
CA TYR A 157 20.85 -9.63 3.29
C TYR A 157 22.22 -10.32 3.36
N SER A 158 22.58 -11.03 2.30
CA SER A 158 23.89 -11.67 2.14
C SER A 158 24.93 -10.66 1.66
N ASN A 159 26.20 -10.93 1.96
CA ASN A 159 27.32 -10.19 1.38
C ASN A 159 27.43 -10.50 -0.12
N LYS A 160 28.30 -9.77 -0.85
CA LYS A 160 28.59 -10.04 -2.28
C LYS A 160 29.01 -11.50 -2.57
N LYS A 161 29.49 -12.24 -1.56
CA LYS A 161 29.87 -13.67 -1.65
C LYS A 161 28.73 -14.66 -1.35
N GLY A 162 27.50 -14.20 -1.12
CA GLY A 162 26.36 -15.07 -0.77
C GLY A 162 26.29 -15.51 0.71
N GLU A 163 27.35 -15.25 1.49
CA GLU A 163 27.40 -15.54 2.93
C GLU A 163 26.53 -14.57 3.75
N PRO A 164 25.97 -15.01 4.90
CA PRO A 164 25.28 -14.12 5.83
C PRO A 164 26.20 -12.98 6.28
N GLY A 165 25.65 -11.77 6.42
CA GLY A 165 26.43 -10.59 6.78
C GLY A 165 27.15 -10.74 8.14
N LYS A 166 28.27 -10.03 8.35
CA LYS A 166 29.07 -10.09 9.60
C LYS A 166 28.24 -9.90 10.88
N ARG A 167 27.11 -9.18 10.80
CA ARG A 167 26.19 -8.97 11.92
C ARG A 167 25.39 -10.23 12.26
N GLN A 168 25.05 -11.05 11.27
CA GLN A 168 24.29 -12.28 11.45
C GLN A 168 25.15 -13.41 12.00
N THR A 169 26.39 -13.55 11.52
CA THR A 169 27.35 -14.53 12.07
C THR A 169 27.60 -14.29 13.56
N ARG A 170 27.90 -13.04 13.95
CA ARG A 170 28.03 -12.64 15.36
C ARG A 170 26.78 -12.93 16.19
N ARG A 171 25.59 -12.72 15.63
CA ARG A 171 24.33 -13.03 16.31
C ARG A 171 24.19 -14.52 16.54
N ALA A 172 24.45 -15.34 15.53
CA ALA A 172 24.39 -16.79 15.61
C ALA A 172 25.36 -17.34 16.66
N GLU A 173 26.61 -16.85 16.68
CA GLU A 173 27.62 -17.17 17.69
C GLU A 173 27.18 -16.78 19.10
N ALA A 174 26.59 -15.60 19.26
CA ALA A 174 26.09 -15.14 20.56
C ALA A 174 24.90 -15.98 21.08
N THR A 175 23.99 -16.42 20.20
CA THR A 175 22.92 -17.36 20.58
C THR A 175 23.48 -18.70 21.02
N LYS A 176 24.42 -19.28 20.25
CA LYS A 176 25.09 -20.55 20.63
C LYS A 176 25.79 -20.43 21.99
N LYS A 177 26.49 -19.32 22.24
CA LYS A 177 27.15 -19.08 23.52
C LYS A 177 26.17 -18.91 24.69
N ARG A 178 24.98 -18.36 24.44
CA ARG A 178 23.90 -18.26 25.45
C ARG A 178 23.27 -19.61 25.74
N GLU A 179 23.05 -20.44 24.73
CA GLU A 179 22.53 -21.80 24.89
C GLU A 179 23.52 -22.68 25.66
N ALA A 180 24.80 -22.62 25.33
CA ALA A 180 25.87 -23.33 26.04
C ALA A 180 26.09 -22.87 27.49
N ARG A 181 25.59 -21.67 27.87
CA ARG A 181 25.63 -21.17 29.25
C ARG A 181 24.35 -21.48 30.04
N LYS A 182 23.31 -21.96 29.35
CA LYS A 182 22.02 -22.36 29.92
C LYS A 182 21.95 -23.87 30.18
N ALA A 183 22.72 -24.65 29.42
CA ALA A 183 23.06 -26.04 29.74
C ALA A 183 24.11 -26.08 30.86
#